data_AF-A0A1Y4VJZ6-F1
#
_entry.id   AF-A0A1Y4VJZ6-F1
#
_cell.length_a   1.000
_cell.length_b   1.000
_cell.length_c   1.000
_cell.angle_alpha   90.00
_cell.angle_beta   90.00
_cell.angle_gamma   90.00
#
_symmetry.space_group_name_H-M   'P 1'
#
loop_
_entity.id
_entity.type
_entity.pdbx_description
1 polymer ?
#
loop_
_entity_poly.entity_id
_entity_poly.type
_entity_poly.pdbx_seq_one_letter_code
_entity_poly.pdbx_strand_id
1 'polypeptide(L)'
;MIMKNLYINMAFIFVLLLIIASCSDKDDSAPRVIPTMNLTVSEIADNTALITSEQQTGTTFGAKVIEFYPVADIGFDYNIEVKLVKFVEENGEPVSLPYTRKITEGLRPGVNYISAIIAYNAEGRAVCSAFQTWKASGTEGAWSDGGSAGDLEENEW
;
A
#
# COMPACT_ATOMS: atom_id res chain seq x y z
N MET A 1 12.35 24.09 77.71
CA MET A 1 13.20 23.86 76.52
C MET A 1 13.59 22.38 76.50
N ILE A 2 12.64 21.46 76.41
CA ILE A 2 12.01 20.82 75.22
C ILE A 2 13.04 20.12 74.31
N MET A 3 13.00 18.79 74.41
CA MET A 3 13.79 17.76 73.73
C MET A 3 13.72 17.85 72.21
N LYS A 4 14.85 17.60 71.54
CA LYS A 4 14.94 17.45 70.09
C LYS A 4 14.94 15.97 69.71
N ASN A 5 13.80 15.57 69.15
CA ASN A 5 13.62 14.65 68.03
C ASN A 5 14.28 13.27 68.10
N LEU A 6 13.51 12.39 68.75
CA LEU A 6 13.22 11.01 68.37
C LEU A 6 12.90 10.87 66.85
N TYR A 7 13.01 9.65 66.32
CA TYR A 7 12.68 9.17 64.95
C TYR A 7 13.84 9.08 63.95
N ILE A 8 14.87 8.31 64.32
CA ILE A 8 15.70 7.56 63.37
C ILE A 8 15.13 6.13 63.36
N ASN A 9 14.50 5.73 62.25
CA ASN A 9 14.01 4.38 61.85
C ASN A 9 12.56 4.39 61.35
N MET A 10 12.29 5.08 60.24
CA MET A 10 11.14 4.78 59.40
C MET A 10 11.40 5.26 57.98
N ALA A 11 12.19 4.49 57.23
CA ALA A 11 12.42 4.74 55.82
C ALA A 11 12.55 3.41 55.09
N PHE A 12 11.58 3.15 54.21
CA PHE A 12 11.62 2.17 53.11
C PHE A 12 11.45 0.68 53.45
N ILE A 13 10.33 0.34 54.08
CA ILE A 13 9.57 -0.87 53.71
C ILE A 13 8.41 -0.36 52.85
N PHE A 14 8.51 -0.54 51.52
CA PHE A 14 7.45 -0.53 50.51
C PHE A 14 8.09 -0.14 49.17
N VAL A 15 8.53 -1.12 48.37
CA VAL A 15 8.41 -1.19 46.89
C VAL A 15 9.01 -2.56 46.51
N LEU A 16 8.23 -3.62 46.75
CA LEU A 16 8.45 -4.93 46.12
C LEU A 16 7.09 -5.47 45.67
N LEU A 17 6.42 -4.70 44.82
CA LEU A 17 5.16 -5.06 44.17
C LEU A 17 5.10 -4.27 42.87
N LEU A 18 5.39 -4.97 41.75
CA LEU A 18 4.87 -4.76 40.38
C LEU A 18 5.85 -5.37 39.37
N ILE A 19 6.02 -6.69 39.39
CA ILE A 19 6.45 -7.44 38.21
C ILE A 19 5.48 -8.62 38.06
N ILE A 20 4.23 -8.30 37.77
CA ILE A 20 3.41 -9.17 36.93
C ILE A 20 3.36 -8.44 35.60
N ALA A 21 4.30 -8.81 34.73
CA ALA A 21 4.17 -8.57 33.30
C ALA A 21 2.80 -9.14 32.91
N SER A 22 1.83 -8.26 32.75
CA SER A 22 0.59 -8.57 32.06
C SER A 22 0.94 -8.74 30.58
N CYS A 23 1.61 -9.83 30.25
CA CYS A 23 1.44 -10.47 28.96
C CYS A 23 0.01 -11.00 28.99
N SER A 24 -0.94 -10.10 28.70
CA SER A 24 -2.28 -10.50 28.31
C SER A 24 -2.09 -11.24 26.99
N ASP A 25 -1.80 -12.54 27.08
CA ASP A 25 -2.18 -13.51 26.07
C ASP A 25 -3.69 -13.33 25.91
N LYS A 26 -4.07 -12.45 25.00
CA LYS A 26 -5.42 -12.47 24.47
C LYS A 26 -5.45 -13.77 23.70
N ASP A 27 -6.09 -14.75 24.34
CA ASP A 27 -6.52 -15.99 23.75
C ASP A 27 -7.35 -15.63 22.51
N ASP A 28 -6.67 -15.51 21.37
CA ASP A 28 -7.26 -15.18 20.07
C ASP A 28 -7.84 -16.48 19.50
N SER A 29 -8.80 -17.05 20.24
CA SER A 29 -9.49 -18.28 19.88
C SER A 29 -10.55 -18.03 18.79
N ALA A 30 -10.73 -16.77 18.36
CA ALA A 30 -11.49 -16.44 17.16
C ALA A 30 -10.68 -16.86 15.92
N PRO A 31 -11.31 -17.50 14.92
CA PRO A 31 -10.62 -17.78 13.66
C PRO A 31 -10.10 -16.46 13.08
N ARG A 32 -8.78 -16.33 12.98
CA ARG A 32 -8.15 -15.16 12.38
C ARG A 32 -8.60 -15.07 10.91
N VAL A 33 -9.48 -14.12 10.61
CA VAL A 33 -9.96 -13.89 9.25
C VAL A 33 -8.79 -13.34 8.44
N ILE A 34 -8.32 -14.12 7.47
CA ILE A 34 -7.24 -13.72 6.56
C ILE A 34 -7.78 -12.56 5.70
N PRO A 35 -7.11 -11.40 5.68
CA PRO A 35 -7.51 -10.32 4.81
C PRO A 35 -7.40 -10.70 3.35
N THR A 36 -8.35 -10.26 2.53
CA THR A 36 -8.30 -10.43 1.07
C THR A 36 -8.64 -9.12 0.40
N MET A 37 -8.06 -8.91 -0.78
CA MET A 37 -8.23 -7.71 -1.59
C MET A 37 -8.82 -8.08 -2.93
N ASN A 38 -9.68 -7.20 -3.44
CA ASN A 38 -10.06 -7.19 -4.84
C ASN A 38 -9.38 -6.01 -5.52
N LEU A 39 -8.90 -6.22 -6.74
CA LEU A 39 -8.42 -5.16 -7.62
C LEU A 39 -9.08 -5.35 -8.97
N THR A 40 -9.70 -4.29 -9.47
CA THR A 40 -10.32 -4.30 -10.78
C THR A 40 -9.85 -3.13 -11.62
N VAL A 41 -9.72 -3.40 -12.91
CA VAL A 41 -9.41 -2.42 -13.95
C VAL A 41 -10.56 -2.43 -14.94
N SER A 42 -11.18 -1.26 -15.11
CA SER A 42 -12.34 -1.04 -15.96
C SER A 42 -12.18 0.24 -16.78
N GLU A 43 -13.19 0.62 -17.55
CA GLU A 43 -13.18 1.83 -18.41
C GLU A 43 -11.93 1.95 -19.30
N ILE A 44 -11.41 0.83 -19.81
CA ILE A 44 -10.19 0.82 -20.63
C ILE A 44 -10.51 1.30 -22.05
N ALA A 45 -10.36 2.60 -22.27
CA ALA A 45 -10.59 3.26 -23.54
C ALA A 45 -9.83 4.58 -23.60
N ASP A 46 -9.56 5.08 -24.82
CA ASP A 46 -9.02 6.41 -25.06
C ASP A 46 -7.77 6.76 -24.23
N ASN A 47 -6.85 5.80 -24.10
CA ASN A 47 -5.62 5.95 -23.29
C ASN A 47 -5.87 6.15 -21.79
N THR A 48 -7.06 5.78 -21.31
CA THR A 48 -7.46 5.84 -19.92
C THR A 48 -7.84 4.46 -19.38
N ALA A 49 -7.83 4.34 -18.06
CA ALA A 49 -8.37 3.19 -17.34
C ALA A 49 -8.81 3.63 -15.94
N LEU A 50 -9.83 2.98 -15.40
CA LEU A 50 -10.28 3.15 -14.02
C LEU A 50 -9.81 1.97 -13.18
N ILE A 51 -9.01 2.24 -12.16
CA ILE A 51 -8.56 1.26 -11.18
C ILE A 51 -9.39 1.43 -9.92
N THR A 52 -9.92 0.32 -9.43
CA THR A 52 -10.56 0.25 -8.12
C THR A 52 -9.97 -0.89 -7.32
N SER A 53 -9.91 -0.69 -6.00
CA SER A 53 -9.56 -1.75 -5.07
C SER A 53 -10.33 -1.61 -3.78
N GLU A 54 -10.81 -2.75 -3.28
CA GLU A 54 -11.57 -2.85 -2.05
C GLU A 54 -11.11 -4.06 -1.25
N GLN A 55 -11.24 -3.95 0.06
CA GLN A 55 -11.00 -5.05 0.96
C GLN A 55 -12.24 -5.95 1.02
N GLN A 56 -12.07 -7.26 0.77
CA GLN A 56 -13.18 -8.21 0.78
C GLN A 56 -13.39 -8.86 2.15
N THR A 57 -12.31 -9.22 2.85
CA THR A 57 -12.36 -9.86 4.17
C THR A 57 -11.26 -9.32 5.10
N GLY A 58 -11.40 -9.60 6.40
CA GLY A 58 -10.40 -9.26 7.43
C GLY A 58 -10.31 -7.77 7.75
N THR A 59 -9.20 -7.33 8.34
CA THR A 59 -8.89 -5.90 8.59
C THR A 59 -7.48 -5.59 8.13
N THR A 60 -7.33 -4.47 7.43
CA THR A 60 -6.03 -3.93 6.98
C THR A 60 -5.85 -2.51 7.51
N PHE A 61 -4.61 -2.06 7.64
CA PHE A 61 -4.24 -0.79 8.27
C PHE A 61 -3.51 0.17 7.33
N GLY A 62 -3.28 -0.27 6.09
CA GLY A 62 -2.69 0.53 5.02
C GLY A 62 -2.58 -0.32 3.76
N ALA A 63 -2.34 0.33 2.63
CA ALA A 63 -2.10 -0.34 1.37
C ALA A 63 -1.05 0.38 0.54
N LYS A 64 -0.43 -0.33 -0.39
CA LYS A 64 0.36 0.23 -1.49
C LYS A 64 -0.16 -0.29 -2.81
N VAL A 65 -0.21 0.59 -3.81
CA VAL A 65 -0.72 0.26 -5.15
C VAL A 65 0.31 0.62 -6.22
N ILE A 66 0.42 -0.23 -7.22
CA ILE A 66 0.96 0.09 -8.53
C ILE A 66 -0.25 0.25 -9.45
N GLU A 67 -0.50 1.47 -9.89
CA GLU A 67 -1.59 1.79 -10.81
C GLU A 67 -1.36 1.05 -12.14
N PHE A 68 -0.20 1.20 -12.76
CA PHE A 68 0.14 0.46 -13.96
C PHE A 68 1.65 0.32 -14.09
N TYR A 69 2.10 -0.85 -14.54
CA TYR A 69 3.49 -1.10 -14.90
C TYR A 69 3.55 -2.00 -16.15
N PRO A 70 4.38 -1.71 -17.17
CA PRO A 70 4.45 -2.54 -18.36
C PRO A 70 4.90 -3.97 -18.01
N VAL A 71 4.11 -4.97 -18.41
CA VAL A 71 4.44 -6.38 -18.12
C VAL A 71 5.76 -6.81 -18.79
N ALA A 72 6.08 -6.22 -19.94
CA ALA A 72 7.33 -6.49 -20.65
C ALA A 72 8.59 -6.10 -19.87
N ASP A 73 8.47 -5.17 -18.92
CA ASP A 73 9.59 -4.67 -18.12
C ASP A 73 9.75 -5.47 -16.81
N ILE A 74 8.87 -6.44 -16.55
CA ILE A 74 8.90 -7.27 -15.35
C ILE A 74 9.77 -8.51 -15.59
N GLY A 75 10.95 -8.54 -14.97
CA GLY A 75 11.91 -9.64 -15.05
C GLY A 75 11.64 -10.84 -14.12
N PHE A 76 10.47 -10.89 -13.47
CA PHE A 76 10.11 -11.96 -12.54
C PHE A 76 8.69 -12.50 -12.78
N ASP A 77 8.42 -13.71 -12.30
CA ASP A 77 7.07 -14.28 -12.32
C ASP A 77 6.20 -13.63 -11.23
N TYR A 78 5.29 -12.76 -11.65
CA TYR A 78 4.36 -12.04 -10.78
C TYR A 78 3.23 -12.91 -10.21
N ASN A 79 3.07 -14.16 -10.67
CA ASN A 79 2.17 -15.13 -10.04
C ASN A 79 2.76 -15.67 -8.72
N ILE A 80 4.06 -15.46 -8.48
CA ILE A 80 4.69 -15.76 -7.20
C ILE A 80 4.44 -14.60 -6.24
N GLU A 81 3.49 -14.78 -5.33
CA GLU A 81 3.01 -13.74 -4.41
C GLU A 81 4.16 -13.00 -3.69
N VAL A 82 5.14 -13.72 -3.14
CA VAL A 82 6.27 -13.09 -2.42
C VAL A 82 7.07 -12.12 -3.30
N LYS A 83 7.21 -12.42 -4.60
CA LYS A 83 7.92 -11.54 -5.53
C LYS A 83 7.07 -10.32 -5.90
N LEU A 84 5.77 -10.54 -6.13
CA LEU A 84 4.82 -9.45 -6.38
C LEU A 84 4.76 -8.49 -5.19
N VAL A 85 4.64 -9.02 -3.97
CA VAL A 85 4.60 -8.22 -2.74
C VAL A 85 5.84 -7.35 -2.64
N LYS A 86 7.03 -7.94 -2.79
CA LYS A 86 8.29 -7.17 -2.76
C LYS A 86 8.32 -6.06 -3.83
N PHE A 87 7.87 -6.36 -5.04
CA PHE A 87 7.82 -5.38 -6.11
C PHE A 87 6.89 -4.21 -5.80
N VAL A 88 5.70 -4.47 -5.25
CA VAL A 88 4.74 -3.42 -4.86
C VAL A 88 5.22 -2.67 -3.61
N GLU A 89 5.91 -3.32 -2.67
CA GLU A 89 6.53 -2.64 -1.53
C GLU A 89 7.57 -1.60 -1.98
N GLU A 90 8.40 -1.95 -2.97
CA GLU A 90 9.49 -1.11 -3.48
C GLU A 90 9.00 0.01 -4.42
N ASN A 91 8.01 -0.26 -5.28
CA ASN A 91 7.61 0.63 -6.38
C ASN A 91 6.20 1.20 -6.25
N GLY A 92 5.40 0.69 -5.31
CA GLY A 92 4.02 1.12 -5.12
C GLY A 92 3.89 2.38 -4.25
N GLU A 93 2.83 3.12 -4.51
CA GLU A 93 2.47 4.33 -3.77
C GLU A 93 1.53 3.99 -2.60
N PRO A 94 1.72 4.59 -1.41
CA PRO A 94 0.82 4.37 -0.28
C PRO A 94 -0.57 4.96 -0.54
N VAL A 95 -1.60 4.18 -0.26
CA VAL A 95 -3.00 4.56 -0.50
C VAL A 95 -3.91 4.16 0.65
N SER A 96 -5.07 4.81 0.73
CA SER A 96 -6.18 4.45 1.61
C SER A 96 -7.19 3.58 0.87
N LEU A 97 -7.82 2.66 1.59
CA LEU A 97 -8.89 1.80 1.07
C LEU A 97 -10.28 2.32 1.50
N PRO A 98 -11.33 2.18 0.66
CA PRO A 98 -11.28 1.71 -0.72
C PRO A 98 -10.55 2.73 -1.61
N TYR A 99 -9.88 2.21 -2.64
CA TYR A 99 -9.08 3.01 -3.56
C TYR A 99 -9.76 3.07 -4.93
N THR A 100 -9.85 4.27 -5.50
CA THR A 100 -10.36 4.48 -6.86
C THR A 100 -9.52 5.56 -7.54
N ARG A 101 -9.00 5.26 -8.73
CA ARG A 101 -8.21 6.21 -9.52
C ARG A 101 -8.45 6.02 -11.01
N LYS A 102 -8.74 7.12 -11.70
CA LYS A 102 -8.74 7.18 -13.15
C LYS A 102 -7.35 7.59 -13.63
N ILE A 103 -6.73 6.73 -14.43
CA ILE A 103 -5.50 7.03 -15.15
C ILE A 103 -5.87 7.81 -16.40
N THR A 104 -5.26 8.97 -16.59
CA THR A 104 -5.52 9.86 -17.73
C THR A 104 -4.29 10.08 -18.60
N GLU A 105 -3.13 9.64 -18.14
CA GLU A 105 -1.82 9.85 -18.76
C GLU A 105 -0.99 8.58 -18.55
N GLY A 106 -0.08 8.25 -19.47
CA GLY A 106 0.85 7.15 -19.23
C GLY A 106 0.38 5.72 -19.59
N LEU A 107 -0.77 5.51 -20.29
CA LEU A 107 -1.19 4.21 -20.91
C LEU A 107 -1.04 3.98 -22.45
N ARG A 108 0.03 3.31 -22.89
CA ARG A 108 0.42 3.25 -24.31
C ARG A 108 -0.51 2.26 -25.00
N PRO A 109 -1.20 2.62 -26.10
CA PRO A 109 -2.12 1.71 -26.75
C PRO A 109 -1.44 0.39 -27.10
N GLY A 110 -2.12 -0.72 -26.84
CA GLY A 110 -1.62 -2.05 -27.16
C GLY A 110 -0.61 -2.63 -26.16
N VAL A 111 -0.08 -1.85 -25.22
CA VAL A 111 0.81 -2.36 -24.16
C VAL A 111 0.02 -3.12 -23.10
N ASN A 112 0.56 -4.26 -22.68
CA ASN A 112 0.04 -5.01 -21.54
C ASN A 112 0.63 -4.43 -20.26
N TYR A 113 -0.25 -4.01 -19.35
CA TYR A 113 0.07 -3.49 -18.05
C TYR A 113 -0.36 -4.45 -16.95
N ILE A 114 0.29 -4.36 -15.80
CA ILE A 114 -0.17 -4.94 -14.54
C ILE A 114 -0.53 -3.81 -13.57
N SER A 115 -1.67 -3.97 -12.91
CA SER A 115 -2.03 -3.20 -11.72
C SER A 115 -1.96 -4.15 -10.53
N ALA A 116 -1.40 -3.70 -9.41
CA ALA A 116 -1.23 -4.56 -8.24
C ALA A 116 -1.40 -3.76 -6.95
N ILE A 117 -1.92 -4.40 -5.91
CA ILE A 117 -2.08 -3.82 -4.59
C ILE A 117 -1.64 -4.81 -3.53
N ILE A 118 -1.04 -4.30 -2.46
CA ILE A 118 -0.79 -5.02 -1.23
C ILE A 118 -1.40 -4.27 -0.06
N ALA A 119 -1.83 -5.00 0.96
CA ALA A 119 -2.33 -4.41 2.20
C ALA A 119 -1.58 -4.92 3.42
N TYR A 120 -1.47 -4.05 4.42
CA TYR A 120 -0.68 -4.28 5.63
C TYR A 120 -1.57 -4.53 6.85
N ASN A 121 -1.06 -5.33 7.79
CA ASN A 121 -1.64 -5.43 9.13
C ASN A 121 -1.17 -4.28 10.04
N ALA A 122 -1.60 -4.29 11.29
CA ALA A 122 -1.20 -3.29 12.30
C ALA A 122 0.30 -3.29 12.62
N GLU A 123 1.03 -4.37 12.30
CA GLU A 123 2.49 -4.48 12.48
C GLU A 123 3.27 -3.94 11.28
N GLY A 124 2.58 -3.45 10.24
CA GLY A 124 3.20 -2.98 9.00
C GLY A 124 3.68 -4.10 8.08
N ARG A 125 3.21 -5.35 8.27
CA ARG A 125 3.55 -6.49 7.41
C ARG A 125 2.51 -6.67 6.32
N ALA A 126 2.95 -6.88 5.08
CA ALA A 126 2.06 -7.24 3.99
C ALA A 126 1.36 -8.59 4.32
N VAL A 127 0.03 -8.60 4.27
CA VAL A 127 -0.79 -9.77 4.64
C VAL A 127 -1.66 -10.30 3.51
N CYS A 128 -1.86 -9.51 2.46
CA CYS A 128 -2.56 -9.93 1.26
C CYS A 128 -2.16 -9.07 0.08
N SER A 129 -2.35 -9.64 -1.11
CA SER A 129 -2.09 -9.00 -2.40
C SER A 129 -3.21 -9.29 -3.38
N ALA A 130 -3.37 -8.43 -4.37
CA ALA A 130 -4.20 -8.67 -5.54
C ALA A 130 -3.58 -7.99 -6.77
N PHE A 131 -3.76 -8.57 -7.94
CA PHE A 131 -3.29 -7.97 -9.19
C PHE A 131 -4.23 -8.28 -10.35
N GLN A 132 -4.13 -7.46 -11.39
CA GLN A 132 -4.78 -7.71 -12.67
C GLN A 132 -3.86 -7.28 -13.80
N THR A 133 -3.71 -8.15 -14.79
CA THR A 133 -3.08 -7.79 -16.07
C THR A 133 -4.14 -7.38 -17.07
N TRP A 134 -3.86 -6.34 -17.86
CA TRP A 134 -4.82 -5.79 -18.83
C TRP A 134 -4.08 -5.12 -19.98
N LYS A 135 -4.76 -4.99 -21.13
CA LYS A 135 -4.19 -4.38 -22.32
C LYS A 135 -4.75 -2.98 -22.49
N ALA A 136 -3.89 -1.98 -22.56
CA ALA A 136 -4.32 -0.61 -22.79
C ALA A 136 -4.96 -0.44 -24.18
N SER A 137 -6.00 0.38 -24.24
CA SER A 137 -6.75 0.72 -25.44
C SER A 137 -6.71 2.23 -25.67
N GLY A 138 -6.67 2.66 -26.93
CA GLY A 138 -6.57 4.08 -27.29
C GLY A 138 -6.01 4.28 -28.69
N THR A 139 -5.63 5.52 -28.99
CA THR A 139 -5.11 5.91 -30.31
C THR A 139 -3.60 6.15 -30.23
N GLU A 140 -2.84 5.58 -31.15
CA GLU A 140 -1.40 5.83 -31.26
C GLU A 140 -1.13 7.31 -31.61
N GLY A 141 -0.11 7.91 -31.00
CA GLY A 141 0.27 9.32 -31.25
C GLY A 141 -0.37 10.36 -30.31
N ALA A 142 -1.30 9.97 -29.43
CA ALA A 142 -1.78 10.82 -28.32
C ALA A 142 -0.79 10.88 -27.13
N TRP A 143 0.43 10.38 -27.32
CA TRP A 143 1.46 10.28 -26.31
C TRP A 143 2.62 11.21 -26.65
N SER A 144 3.03 12.06 -25.71
CA SER A 144 4.29 12.79 -25.87
C SER A 144 5.44 11.95 -25.31
N ASP A 145 6.31 11.48 -26.18
CA ASP A 145 7.53 10.75 -25.78
C ASP A 145 8.70 11.71 -25.45
N GLY A 146 8.47 13.02 -25.36
CA GLY A 146 9.54 13.95 -25.02
C GLY A 146 9.02 15.35 -24.71
N GLY A 147 9.69 16.02 -23.77
CA GLY A 147 9.65 17.47 -23.56
C GLY A 147 10.24 18.23 -24.74
N SER A 148 9.78 17.94 -25.96
CA SER A 148 9.84 18.90 -27.03
C SER A 148 8.78 19.95 -26.69
N ALA A 149 9.21 21.01 -26.00
CA ALA A 149 8.55 22.29 -26.18
C ALA A 149 8.38 22.43 -27.70
N GLY A 150 7.13 22.51 -28.16
CA GLY A 150 6.87 22.72 -29.57
C GLY A 150 7.77 23.86 -30.03
N ASP A 151 8.49 23.64 -31.12
CA ASP A 151 9.02 24.76 -31.89
C ASP A 151 7.78 25.60 -32.22
N LEU A 152 7.60 26.68 -31.45
CA LEU A 152 6.71 27.75 -31.84
C LEU A 152 7.41 28.32 -33.07
N GLU A 153 7.06 27.80 -34.25
CA GLU A 153 7.40 28.49 -35.48
C GLU A 153 6.95 29.94 -35.28
N GLU A 154 7.94 30.83 -35.22
CA GLU A 154 7.75 32.26 -35.13
C GLU A 154 6.85 32.61 -36.32
N ASN A 155 5.60 32.94 -36.04
CA ASN A 155 4.75 33.63 -37.01
C ASN A 155 5.42 34.98 -37.29
N GLU A 156 6.27 35.02 -38.30
CA GLU A 156 6.70 36.26 -38.92
C GLU A 156 5.48 36.90 -39.62
N TRP A 157 4.90 37.87 -38.91
CA TRP A 157 4.23 39.10 -39.34
C TRP A 157 3.55 39.15 -40.73
#